data_AF-A0A0V0T263-F1
#
_entry.id   AF-A0A0V0T263-F1
#
_cell.length_a   1.000
_cell.length_b   1.000
_cell.length_c   1.000
_cell.angle_alpha   90.00
_cell.angle_beta   90.00
_cell.angle_gamma   90.00
#
_symmetry.space_group_name_H-M   'P 1'
#
loop_
_entity.id
_entity.type
_entity.pdbx_description
1 polymer ?
#
loop_
_entity_poly.entity_id
_entity_poly.type
_entity_poly.pdbx_seq_one_letter_code
_entity_poly.pdbx_strand_id
1 'polypeptide(L)'
;MKPSKMKDHLERVQPYKKNKDTEFSKVLKEKIRNQPNLKSFFKAPGTVDCEGGLKASYTISLNIAKKAQSYTIGEEIVIPAIKEVIETVMKKDSEPVL
;
A
#
# COMPACT_ATOMS: atom_id res chain seq x y z
N MET A 1 -5.54 11.19 7.66
CA MET A 1 -4.95 12.06 8.70
C MET A 1 -5.69 13.39 8.72
N LYS A 2 -5.88 14.02 9.89
CA LYS A 2 -6.46 15.38 9.94
C LYS A 2 -5.45 16.40 9.40
N PRO A 3 -5.86 17.42 8.61
CA PRO A 3 -4.94 18.40 8.03
C PRO A 3 -4.05 19.09 9.07
N SER A 4 -4.63 19.42 10.24
CA SER A 4 -3.93 20.07 11.35
C SER A 4 -2.80 19.23 11.98
N LYS A 5 -2.77 17.93 11.73
CA LYS A 5 -1.74 17.00 12.25
C LYS A 5 -0.72 16.59 11.19
N MET A 6 -0.86 17.09 9.97
CA MET A 6 -0.05 16.65 8.84
C MET A 6 1.39 17.12 8.95
N LYS A 7 1.62 18.36 9.39
CA LYS A 7 2.97 18.91 9.57
C LYS A 7 3.77 18.12 10.60
N ASP A 8 3.21 17.93 11.80
CA ASP A 8 3.85 17.14 12.88
C ASP A 8 4.13 15.69 12.46
N HIS A 9 3.20 15.07 11.73
CA HIS A 9 3.39 13.71 11.23
C HIS A 9 4.52 13.63 10.20
N LEU A 10 4.59 14.58 9.26
CA LEU A 10 5.69 14.64 8.31
C LEU A 10 7.02 14.88 9.03
N GLU A 11 7.06 15.76 10.02
CA GLU A 11 8.28 16.02 10.80
C GLU A 11 8.77 14.80 11.58
N ARG A 12 7.86 14.06 12.22
CA ARG A 12 8.21 12.93 13.09
C ARG A 12 8.37 11.61 12.34
N VAL A 13 7.59 11.38 11.30
CA VAL A 13 7.48 10.07 10.62
C VAL A 13 8.07 10.09 9.22
N GLN A 14 8.02 11.22 8.51
CA GLN A 14 8.53 11.34 7.14
C GLN A 14 9.33 12.62 6.91
N PRO A 15 10.43 12.85 7.67
CA PRO A 15 11.15 14.11 7.65
C PRO A 15 11.67 14.50 6.26
N TYR A 16 11.99 13.50 5.42
CA TYR A 16 12.40 13.69 4.02
C TYR A 16 11.29 14.25 3.10
N LYS A 17 10.02 14.17 3.51
CA LYS A 17 8.87 14.72 2.77
C LYS A 17 8.43 16.11 3.26
N LYS A 18 9.00 16.60 4.38
CA LYS A 18 8.58 17.84 5.04
C LYS A 18 8.66 19.08 4.14
N ASN A 19 9.72 19.19 3.35
CA ASN A 19 10.03 20.37 2.54
C ASN A 19 9.80 20.14 1.03
N LYS A 20 8.97 19.16 0.68
CA LYS A 20 8.64 18.89 -0.72
C LYS A 20 7.68 19.95 -1.24
N ASP A 21 7.86 20.32 -2.50
CA ASP A 21 7.09 21.35 -3.18
C ASP A 21 5.72 20.83 -3.66
N THR A 22 4.91 21.75 -4.20
CA THR A 22 3.61 21.41 -4.76
C THR A 22 3.68 20.45 -5.94
N GLU A 23 4.77 20.45 -6.70
CA GLU A 23 4.97 19.52 -7.83
C GLU A 23 5.10 18.08 -7.35
N PHE A 24 5.83 17.82 -6.26
CA PHE A 24 5.87 16.50 -5.63
C PHE A 24 4.47 15.95 -5.30
N SER A 25 3.59 16.82 -4.77
CA SER A 25 2.21 16.42 -4.44
C SER A 25 1.36 16.12 -5.67
N LYS A 26 1.55 16.87 -6.77
CA LYS A 26 0.87 16.62 -8.05
C LYS A 26 1.28 15.27 -8.64
N VAL A 27 2.58 15.00 -8.70
CA VAL A 27 3.14 13.73 -9.19
C VAL A 27 2.62 12.55 -8.36
N LEU A 28 2.61 12.68 -7.02
CA LEU A 28 2.11 11.63 -6.14
C LEU A 28 0.62 11.34 -6.36
N LYS A 29 -0.19 12.40 -6.55
CA LYS A 29 -1.62 12.27 -6.84
C LYS A 29 -1.87 11.53 -8.16
N GLU A 30 -1.10 11.85 -9.21
CA GLU A 30 -1.22 11.15 -10.49
C GLU A 30 -0.78 9.69 -10.40
N LYS A 31 0.30 9.39 -9.67
CA LYS A 31 0.76 8.01 -9.45
C LYS A 31 -0.31 7.16 -8.76
N ILE A 32 -0.97 7.69 -7.72
CA ILE A 32 -2.06 7.01 -7.03
C ILE A 32 -3.27 6.82 -7.96
N ARG A 33 -3.63 7.83 -8.76
CA ARG A 33 -4.76 7.75 -9.71
C ARG A 33 -4.53 6.68 -10.78
N ASN A 34 -3.30 6.57 -11.27
CA ASN A 34 -2.94 5.67 -12.35
C ASN A 34 -2.51 4.28 -11.85
N GLN A 35 -2.40 4.08 -10.53
CA GLN A 35 -2.03 2.80 -9.97
C GLN A 35 -3.12 1.76 -10.34
N PRO A 36 -2.75 0.62 -10.94
CA PRO A 36 -3.71 -0.43 -11.26
C PRO A 36 -4.47 -0.84 -10.00
N ASN A 37 -5.79 -0.76 -10.06
CA ASN A 37 -6.61 -1.12 -8.91
C ASN A 37 -6.68 -2.65 -8.78
N LEU A 38 -6.90 -3.12 -7.56
CA LEU A 38 -7.02 -4.53 -7.24
C LEU A 38 -8.02 -5.28 -8.15
N LYS A 39 -9.05 -4.58 -8.68
CA LYS A 39 -10.04 -5.15 -9.60
C LYS A 39 -9.49 -5.43 -11.00
N SER A 40 -8.53 -4.65 -11.52
CA SER A 40 -7.90 -4.93 -12.82
C SER A 40 -6.99 -6.15 -12.76
N PHE A 41 -6.48 -6.47 -11.57
CA PHE A 41 -5.63 -7.64 -11.33
C PHE A 41 -6.34 -8.98 -11.37
N PHE A 42 -7.55 -9.02 -10.81
CA PHE A 42 -8.32 -10.24 -10.66
C PHE A 42 -9.18 -10.59 -11.87
N LYS A 43 -8.95 -9.96 -13.04
CA LYS A 43 -9.67 -10.24 -14.30
C LYS A 43 -9.32 -11.59 -14.95
N ALA A 44 -8.45 -12.41 -14.35
CA ALA A 44 -8.22 -13.77 -14.84
C ALA A 44 -9.48 -14.62 -14.68
N PRO A 45 -9.92 -15.35 -15.73
CA PRO A 45 -11.11 -16.20 -15.67
C PRO A 45 -10.78 -17.45 -14.85
N GLY A 46 -11.10 -17.39 -13.56
CA GLY A 46 -10.91 -18.48 -12.62
C GLY A 46 -11.12 -17.94 -11.22
N THR A 47 -12.28 -18.25 -10.63
CA THR A 47 -12.73 -17.98 -9.26
C THR A 47 -11.68 -17.35 -8.34
N VAL A 48 -11.44 -16.06 -8.51
CA VAL A 48 -10.73 -15.29 -7.50
C VAL A 48 -11.74 -15.06 -6.40
N ASP A 49 -11.44 -15.55 -5.20
CA ASP A 49 -12.23 -15.23 -4.02
C ASP A 49 -12.01 -13.76 -3.63
N CYS A 50 -12.72 -12.88 -4.31
CA CYS A 50 -12.66 -11.44 -4.09
C CYS A 50 -13.06 -11.08 -2.65
N GLU A 51 -13.99 -11.84 -2.06
CA GLU A 51 -14.47 -11.59 -0.70
C GLU A 51 -13.44 -12.05 0.33
N GLY A 52 -12.83 -13.22 0.14
CA GLY A 52 -11.70 -13.69 0.93
C GLY A 52 -10.49 -12.76 0.82
N GLY A 53 -10.17 -12.27 -0.38
CA GLY A 53 -9.11 -11.28 -0.61
C GLY A 53 -9.38 -9.94 0.11
N LEU A 54 -10.63 -9.47 0.08
CA LEU A 54 -11.05 -8.27 0.81
C LEU A 54 -10.94 -8.49 2.33
N LYS A 55 -11.41 -9.62 2.84
CA LYS A 55 -11.32 -9.97 4.26
C LYS A 55 -9.86 -10.08 4.73
N ALA A 56 -8.99 -10.68 3.91
CA ALA A 56 -7.57 -10.82 4.21
C ALA A 56 -6.88 -9.45 4.26
N SER A 57 -7.05 -8.61 3.24
CA SER A 57 -6.46 -7.27 3.20
C SER A 57 -6.93 -6.37 4.35
N TYR A 58 -8.22 -6.44 4.72
CA TYR A 58 -8.76 -5.76 5.90
C TYR A 58 -8.12 -6.28 7.19
N THR A 59 -8.02 -7.60 7.37
CA THR A 59 -7.46 -8.22 8.58
C THR A 59 -5.99 -7.87 8.76
N ILE A 60 -5.20 -7.89 7.68
CA ILE A 60 -3.79 -7.45 7.66
C ILE A 60 -3.71 -5.99 8.10
N SER A 61 -4.49 -5.10 7.46
CA SER A 61 -4.52 -3.67 7.79
C SER A 61 -4.92 -3.42 9.25
N LEU A 62 -5.92 -4.14 9.76
CA LEU A 62 -6.37 -4.04 11.14
C LEU A 62 -5.29 -4.48 12.13
N ASN A 63 -4.61 -5.59 11.85
CA ASN A 63 -3.52 -6.09 12.70
C ASN A 63 -2.32 -5.14 12.74
N ILE A 64 -2.00 -4.53 11.60
CA ILE A 64 -0.99 -3.48 11.51
C ILE A 64 -1.40 -2.26 12.34
N ALA A 65 -2.65 -1.80 12.18
CA ALA A 65 -3.17 -0.63 12.91
C ALA A 65 -3.19 -0.86 14.43
N LYS A 66 -3.57 -2.06 14.88
CA LYS A 66 -3.55 -2.44 16.32
C LYS A 66 -2.15 -2.36 16.93
N LYS A 67 -1.10 -2.63 16.14
CA LYS A 67 0.29 -2.53 16.59
C LYS A 67 0.85 -1.10 16.54
N ALA A 68 0.09 -0.13 16.02
CA ALA A 68 0.50 1.26 15.84
C ALA A 68 1.83 1.46 15.08
N GLN A 69 2.25 0.46 14.29
CA GLN A 69 3.51 0.43 13.55
C GLN A 69 3.24 0.30 12.05
N SER A 70 2.36 1.16 11.52
CA SER A 70 1.87 1.04 10.14
C SER A 70 2.93 1.21 9.08
N TYR A 71 3.91 2.09 9.32
CA TYR A 71 5.03 2.29 8.41
C TYR A 71 6.01 1.11 8.46
N THR A 72 6.46 0.72 9.66
CA THR A 72 7.47 -0.34 9.80
C THR A 72 6.93 -1.71 9.42
N ILE A 73 5.80 -2.15 10.01
CA ILE A 73 5.26 -3.49 9.73
C ILE A 73 4.64 -3.55 8.33
N GLY A 74 3.91 -2.51 7.92
CA GLY A 74 3.25 -2.49 6.63
C GLY A 74 4.24 -2.42 5.47
N GLU A 75 5.06 -1.37 5.43
CA GLU A 75 5.92 -1.10 4.28
C GLU A 75 7.22 -1.93 4.27
N GLU A 76 7.84 -2.19 5.42
CA GLU A 76 9.14 -2.89 5.46
C GLU A 76 9.02 -4.42 5.55
N ILE A 77 7.89 -4.94 6.04
CA ILE A 77 7.73 -6.39 6.27
C ILE A 77 6.63 -6.98 5.40
N VAL A 78 5.41 -6.45 5.49
CA VAL A 78 4.23 -7.05 4.84
C VAL A 78 4.28 -6.88 3.32
N ILE A 79 4.61 -5.69 2.82
CA ILE A 79 4.73 -5.45 1.37
C ILE A 79 5.81 -6.34 0.73
N PRO A 80 7.06 -6.39 1.23
CA PRO A 80 8.08 -7.29 0.66
C PRO A 80 7.71 -8.77 0.75
N ALA A 81 7.09 -9.20 1.85
CA ALA A 81 6.65 -10.60 1.99
C ALA A 81 5.58 -10.98 0.97
N ILE A 82 4.61 -10.08 0.70
CA ILE A 82 3.60 -10.31 -0.33
C ILE A 82 4.24 -10.31 -1.72
N LYS A 83 5.19 -9.38 -1.97
CA LYS A 83 5.97 -9.33 -3.21
C LYS A 83 6.66 -10.67 -3.50
N GLU A 84 7.41 -11.18 -2.51
CA GLU A 84 8.13 -12.44 -2.58
C GLU A 84 7.19 -13.61 -2.90
N VAL A 85 6.03 -13.71 -2.24
CA VAL A 85 5.06 -14.79 -2.48
C VAL A 85 4.51 -14.74 -3.91
N ILE A 86 4.19 -13.55 -4.43
CA ILE A 86 3.68 -13.40 -5.79
C ILE A 86 4.74 -13.81 -6.82
N GLU A 87 5.98 -13.40 -6.63
CA GLU A 87 7.08 -13.69 -7.56
C GLU A 87 7.52 -15.15 -7.49
N THR A 88 7.65 -15.72 -6.29
CA THR A 88 8.21 -17.07 -6.10
C THR A 88 7.17 -18.18 -6.19
N VAL A 89 6.03 -18.03 -5.50
CA VAL A 89 5.00 -19.07 -5.40
C VAL A 89 4.06 -18.98 -6.59
N MET A 90 3.58 -17.76 -6.89
CA MET A 90 2.62 -17.57 -7.98
C MET A 90 3.29 -17.41 -9.35
N LYS A 91 4.61 -17.17 -9.39
CA LYS A 91 5.40 -16.96 -10.61
C LYS A 91 4.79 -15.89 -11.52
N LYS A 92 4.33 -14.78 -10.91
CA LYS A 92 3.70 -13.64 -11.58
C LYS A 92 4.45 -12.36 -11.28
N ASP A 93 4.30 -11.37 -12.15
CA ASP A 93 4.83 -10.02 -11.91
C ASP A 93 4.05 -9.36 -10.76
N SER A 94 4.79 -8.88 -9.77
CA SER A 94 4.27 -8.28 -8.54
C SER A 94 4.14 -6.76 -8.64
N GLU A 95 4.86 -6.12 -9.57
CA GLU A 95 4.89 -4.67 -9.76
C GLU A 95 3.51 -4.05 -9.92
N PRO A 96 2.54 -4.67 -10.60
CA PRO A 96 1.26 -4.01 -10.75
C PRO A 96 0.35 -4.28 -9.50
N VAL A 97 0.69 -5.20 -8.59
CA VAL A 97 -0.08 -5.48 -7.35
C VAL A 97 0.24 -4.51 -6.20
N LEU A 98 1.43 -3.92 -6.19
CA LEU A 98 1.99 -3.10 -5.10
C LEU A 98 2.12 -1.61 -5.46
#